data_AF-A0A7L0KT07-F1
#
_entry.id   AF-A0A7L0KT07-F1
#
_cell.length_a   1.000
_cell.length_b   1.000
_cell.length_c   1.000
_cell.angle_alpha   90.00
_cell.angle_beta   90.00
_cell.angle_gamma   90.00
#
_symmetry.space_group_name_H-M   'P 1'
#
loop_
_entity.id
_entity.type
_entity.pdbx_description
1 polymer ?
#
loop_
_entity_poly.entity_id
_entity_poly.type
_entity_poly.pdbx_seq_one_letter_code
_entity_poly.pdbx_strand_id
1 'polypeptide(L)' 'CHTSGMLTPNGKEYAQKIPREELTHLILKLLQAWKEPLSHFNQHIEHHQQLPDDSLSKAKQISNMVHELKTGVEKV' A
#
# COMPACT_ATOMS: atom_id res chain seq x y z
N CYS A 1 -1.46 0.71 -13.30
CA CYS A 1 -1.21 1.00 -11.87
C CYS A 1 -0.14 2.06 -11.77
N HIS A 2 -0.22 3.02 -10.83
CA HIS A 2 0.80 4.08 -10.69
C HIS A 2 2.16 3.57 -10.23
N THR A 3 2.22 2.35 -9.67
CA THR A 3 3.44 1.67 -9.24
C THR A 3 4.09 0.81 -10.32
N SER A 4 3.59 0.78 -11.56
CA SER A 4 4.12 -0.11 -12.62
C SER A 4 5.56 0.21 -13.05
N GLY A 5 6.06 1.42 -12.77
CA GLY A 5 7.46 1.79 -12.99
C GLY A 5 8.42 1.27 -11.93
N MET A 6 7.92 0.65 -10.86
CA MET A 6 8.76 0.08 -9.80
C MET A 6 9.21 -1.32 -10.21
N LEU A 7 10.52 -1.59 -10.10
CA LEU A 7 11.06 -2.91 -10.37
C LEU A 7 10.70 -3.87 -9.23
N THR A 8 9.58 -4.57 -9.39
CA THR A 8 9.13 -5.59 -8.43
C THR A 8 9.44 -7.00 -8.97
N PRO A 9 9.95 -7.92 -8.14
CA PRO A 9 10.17 -9.30 -8.56
C PRO A 9 8.84 -9.95 -8.93
N ASN A 10 8.74 -10.51 -10.15
CA ASN A 10 7.56 -11.24 -10.59
C ASN A 10 7.85 -12.75 -10.61
N GLY A 11 7.74 -13.38 -9.44
CA GLY A 11 8.02 -14.80 -9.26
C GLY A 11 8.91 -15.07 -8.05
N LYS A 12 8.78 -16.27 -7.48
CA LYS A 12 9.50 -16.69 -6.28
C LYS A 12 11.01 -16.71 -6.52
N GLU A 13 11.42 -17.21 -7.67
CA GLU A 13 12.81 -17.36 -8.11
C GLU A 13 13.54 -16.02 -8.26
N TYR A 14 12.81 -14.94 -8.54
CA TYR A 14 13.36 -13.59 -8.58
C TYR A 14 13.39 -12.97 -7.18
N ALA A 15 12.32 -13.14 -6.40
CA ALA A 15 12.25 -12.63 -5.03
C ALA A 15 13.35 -13.22 -4.14
N GLN A 16 13.66 -14.52 -4.28
CA GLN A 16 14.71 -15.20 -3.50
C GLN A 16 16.14 -14.71 -3.81
N LYS A 17 16.34 -14.01 -4.94
CA LYS A 17 17.64 -13.46 -5.34
C LYS A 17 17.87 -12.03 -4.85
N ILE A 18 16.82 -11.36 -4.37
CA ILE A 18 16.93 -9.98 -3.90
C ILE A 18 17.42 -9.99 -2.44
N PRO A 19 18.45 -9.19 -2.10
CA PRO A 19 18.86 -9.01 -0.71
C PRO A 19 17.68 -8.58 0.17
N ARG A 20 17.64 -9.08 1.41
CA ARG A 20 16.53 -8.80 2.33
C ARG A 20 16.28 -7.29 2.47
N GLU A 21 17.34 -6.51 2.59
CA GLU A 21 17.31 -5.06 2.77
C GLU A 21 16.70 -4.36 1.55
N GLU A 22 17.06 -4.79 0.34
CA GLU A 22 16.49 -4.27 -0.91
C GLU A 22 15.00 -4.62 -1.04
N LEU A 23 14.62 -5.85 -0.68
CA LEU A 23 13.23 -6.29 -0.69
C LEU A 23 12.39 -5.50 0.33
N THR A 24 12.91 -5.29 1.54
CA THR A 24 12.30 -4.43 2.57
C THR A 24 12.12 -3.01 2.06
N HIS A 25 13.16 -2.43 1.43
CA HIS A 25 13.09 -1.08 0.89
C HIS A 25 12.06 -0.94 -0.25
N LEU A 26 11.93 -1.96 -1.10
CA LEU A 26 10.90 -2.01 -2.13
C LEU A 26 9.49 -2.05 -1.52
N ILE A 27 9.27 -2.84 -0.47
CA ILE A 27 8.01 -2.90 0.27
C ILE A 27 7.67 -1.51 0.85
N LEU A 28 8.63 -0.84 1.49
CA LEU A 28 8.43 0.50 2.04
C LEU A 28 8.05 1.53 0.96
N LYS A 29 8.73 1.50 -0.19
CA LYS A 29 8.40 2.38 -1.32
C LYS A 29 6.98 2.13 -1.84
N LEU A 30 6.54 0.87 -1.93
CA LEU A 30 5.19 0.52 -2.35
C LEU A 30 4.15 1.06 -1.36
N LEU A 31 4.35 0.83 -0.06
CA LEU A 31 3.45 1.34 0.98
C LEU A 31 3.36 2.87 0.97
N GLN A 32 4.51 3.54 0.80
CA GLN A 32 4.55 5.00 0.68
C GLN A 32 3.80 5.50 -0.57
N ALA A 33 3.91 4.82 -1.71
CA ALA A 33 3.25 5.19 -2.95
C ALA A 33 1.72 5.10 -2.87
N TRP A 34 1.17 4.29 -1.95
CA TRP A 34 -0.27 4.15 -1.74
C TRP A 34 -0.87 5.15 -0.74
N LYS A 35 -0.05 5.90 0.00
CA LYS A 35 -0.51 6.88 0.99
C LYS A 35 -1.44 7.93 0.38
N GLU A 36 -1.01 8.61 -0.67
CA GLU A 36 -1.80 9.69 -1.29
C GLU A 36 -3.05 9.18 -2.02
N PRO A 37 -2.99 8.12 -2.87
CA PRO A 37 -4.20 7.57 -3.50
C PRO A 37 -5.28 7.16 -2.49
N LEU A 38 -4.89 6.54 -1.36
CA LEU A 38 -5.83 6.14 -0.31
C LEU A 38 -6.39 7.33 0.46
N SER A 39 -5.58 8.36 0.71
CA SER A 39 -6.03 9.61 1.32
C SER A 39 -7.10 10.30 0.45
N HIS A 40 -6.83 10.48 -0.84
CA HIS A 40 -7.77 11.06 -1.78
C HIS A 40 -9.04 10.22 -1.94
N PHE A 41 -8.90 8.90 -2.00
CA PHE A 41 -10.05 8.01 -2.05
C PHE A 41 -10.95 8.17 -0.82
N ASN A 42 -10.36 8.19 0.38
CA ASN A 42 -11.09 8.41 1.64
C ASN A 42 -11.80 9.78 1.67
N GLN A 43 -11.13 10.85 1.23
CA GLN A 43 -11.75 12.16 1.14
C GLN A 43 -12.94 12.14 0.18
N HIS A 44 -12.78 11.59 -1.02
CA HIS A 44 -13.83 11.56 -2.03
C HIS A 44 -15.08 10.80 -1.54
N ILE A 45 -14.89 9.64 -0.91
CA ILE A 45 -16.02 8.81 -0.46
C ILE A 45 -16.76 9.41 0.75
N GLU A 46 -16.06 10.10 1.64
CA GLU A 46 -16.68 10.80 2.78
C GLU A 46 -17.56 11.97 2.33
N HIS A 47 -17.14 12.69 1.28
CA HIS A 47 -17.90 13.84 0.77
C HIS A 47 -19.05 13.46 -0.15
N HIS A 48 -18.97 12.31 -0.83
CA HIS A 48 -19.94 11.96 -1.87
C HIS A 48 -20.96 10.89 -1.48
N GLN A 49 -20.82 10.19 -0.33
CA GLN A 49 -21.73 9.10 0.10
C GLN A 49 -22.12 8.11 -1.02
N GLN A 50 -21.26 7.93 -2.02
CA GLN A 50 -21.56 7.14 -3.22
C GLN A 50 -21.34 5.64 -3.04
N LEU A 51 -20.82 5.21 -1.89
CA LEU A 51 -20.48 3.83 -1.61
C LEU A 51 -21.39 3.26 -0.51
N PRO A 52 -21.77 1.97 -0.60
CA PRO A 52 -22.36 1.26 0.53
C PRO A 52 -21.45 1.31 1.76
N ASP A 53 -22.03 1.31 2.96
CA ASP A 53 -21.29 1.41 4.24
C ASP A 53 -20.19 0.35 4.38
N ASP A 54 -20.42 -0.86 3.87
CA ASP A 54 -19.42 -1.94 3.85
C ASP A 54 -18.19 -1.60 3.01
N SER A 55 -18.37 -0.85 1.93
CA SER A 55 -17.26 -0.41 1.07
C SER A 55 -16.51 0.76 1.69
N LEU A 56 -17.23 1.67 2.37
CA LEU A 56 -16.64 2.78 3.11
C LEU A 56 -15.80 2.28 4.31
N SER A 57 -16.31 1.32 5.07
CA SER A 57 -15.59 0.73 6.21
C SER A 57 -14.31 0.01 5.76
N LYS A 58 -14.36 -0.75 4.66
CA LYS A 58 -13.18 -1.38 4.06
C LYS A 58 -12.14 -0.37 3.60
N ALA A 59 -12.55 0.73 2.99
CA ALA A 59 -11.65 1.79 2.56
C ALA A 59 -10.83 2.36 3.73
N LYS A 60 -11.52 2.70 4.82
CA LYS A 60 -10.87 3.19 6.06
C LYS A 60 -9.95 2.14 6.67
N GLN A 61 -10.38 0.87 6.70
CA GLN A 61 -9.58 -0.23 7.21
C GLN A 61 -8.28 -0.42 6.40
N ILE A 62 -8.34 -0.37 5.07
CA ILE A 62 -7.17 -0.49 4.20
C ILE A 62 -6.18 0.64 4.44
N SER A 63 -6.66 1.89 4.54
CA SER A 63 -5.80 3.04 4.85
C SER A 63 -5.07 2.89 6.18
N ASN A 64 -5.74 2.37 7.20
CA ASN A 64 -5.12 2.10 8.50
C ASN A 64 -4.08 0.97 8.42
N MET A 65 -4.42 -0.15 7.77
CA MET A 65 -3.50 -1.28 7.60
C MET A 65 -2.23 -0.89 6.84
N VAL A 66 -2.32 -0.04 5.81
CA VAL A 66 -1.14 0.45 5.08
C VAL A 66 -0.22 1.27 5.99
N HIS A 67 -0.79 2.09 6.88
CA HIS A 67 -0.01 2.85 7.85
C HIS A 67 0.69 1.93 8.86
N GLU A 68 -0.05 1.00 9.47
CA GLU A 68 0.47 0.04 10.44
C GLU A 68 1.57 -0.84 9.83
N LEU A 69 1.33 -1.36 8.62
CA LEU A 69 2.29 -2.20 7.92
C LEU A 69 3.57 -1.43 7.60
N LYS A 70 3.47 -0.17 7.17
CA LYS A 70 4.65 0.68 6.94
C LYS A 70 5.47 0.83 8.22
N THR A 71 4.83 1.20 9.33
CA THR A 71 5.50 1.36 10.63
C THR A 71 6.09 0.05 11.15
N GLY A 72 5.45 -1.09 10.87
CA GLY A 72 5.99 -2.41 11.20
C GLY A 72 7.25 -2.73 10.41
N VAL A 73 7.22 -2.53 9.08
CA VAL A 73 8.35 -2.81 8.18
C VAL A 73 9.54 -1.88 8.45
N GLU A 74 9.31 -0.63 8.85
CA GLU A 74 10.37 0.32 9.25
C GLU A 74 11.16 -0.14 10.50
N LYS A 75 10.63 -1.08 11.29
CA LYS A 75 11.26 -1.60 12.52
C LYS A 75 12.01 -2.93 12.33
N VAL A 76 12.02 -3.48 11.12
CA VAL A 76 12.62 -4.78 10.76
C VAL A 76 14.06 -4.61 10.33
#